data_AF-A0A2U3X3M8-F1
#
_entry.id   AF-A0A2U3X3M8-F1
#
_cell.length_a   1.000
_cell.length_b   1.000
_cell.length_c   1.000
_cell.angle_alpha   90.00
_cell.angle_beta   90.00
_cell.angle_gamma   90.00
#
_symmetry.space_group_name_H-M   'P 1'
#
loop_
_entity.id
_entity.type
_entity.pdbx_description
1 polymer ?
#
loop_
_entity_poly.entity_id
_entity_poly.type
_entity_poly.pdbx_seq_one_letter_code
_entity_poly.pdbx_strand_id
1 'polypeptide(L)'
;NRKVRALAFSGKNQELGAVSLDGYFHLWKARSTLSRLLSIRLPYCRENVCLTYCDELSLYAVGSQSHVSFLDPRQRQQNIRPLCSREGGTGVRSLSFYQHIITVGTGHGSLLFYDIRAQKFLEERASASPDSSPGPSGKKLKLTCGRGWLNHDDLWVNYFGGIGEFPNALYTHCYNWPEMKLFVAGGPLPSGLHGNYAGLWS
;
A
#
# COMPACT_ATOMS: atom_id res chain seq x y z
N ASN A 1 -22.59 10.85 -9.52
CA ASN A 1 -21.89 9.69 -8.95
C ASN A 1 -20.50 9.54 -9.54
N ARG A 2 -19.46 9.58 -8.70
CA ARG A 2 -18.07 9.31 -9.10
C ARG A 2 -17.73 7.86 -8.78
N LYS A 3 -16.89 7.22 -9.60
CA LYS A 3 -16.53 5.80 -9.40
C LYS A 3 -15.72 5.66 -8.10
N VAL A 4 -16.10 4.69 -7.29
CA VAL A 4 -15.35 4.28 -6.08
C VAL A 4 -14.15 3.45 -6.52
N ARG A 5 -13.01 3.64 -5.84
CA ARG A 5 -11.75 2.95 -6.11
C ARG A 5 -11.42 1.88 -5.08
N ALA A 6 -11.57 2.19 -3.80
CA ALA A 6 -11.32 1.27 -2.71
C ALA A 6 -12.24 1.57 -1.53
N LEU A 7 -12.45 0.55 -0.70
CA LEU A 7 -13.29 0.58 0.49
C LEU A 7 -12.53 -0.04 1.66
N ALA A 8 -12.77 0.45 2.87
CA ALA A 8 -12.33 -0.20 4.11
C ALA A 8 -13.42 -0.05 5.17
N PHE A 9 -13.67 -1.12 5.91
CA PHE A 9 -14.71 -1.15 6.93
C PHE A 9 -14.09 -1.12 8.33
N SER A 10 -14.57 -0.19 9.17
CA SER A 10 -14.30 -0.19 10.61
C SER A 10 -15.38 -1.00 11.30
N GLY A 11 -15.01 -2.20 11.77
CA GLY A 11 -15.94 -3.08 12.49
C GLY A 11 -16.39 -2.46 13.81
N LYS A 12 -15.45 -1.87 14.55
CA LYS A 12 -15.72 -1.26 15.87
C LYS A 12 -16.70 -0.09 15.80
N ASN A 13 -16.53 0.81 14.82
CA ASN A 13 -17.38 1.99 14.70
C ASN A 13 -18.59 1.78 13.78
N GLN A 14 -18.64 0.65 13.05
CA GLN A 14 -19.65 0.39 12.02
C GLN A 14 -19.64 1.47 10.92
N GLU A 15 -18.43 1.82 10.48
CA GLU A 15 -18.17 2.87 9.50
C GLU A 15 -17.54 2.30 8.22
N LEU A 16 -17.98 2.81 7.07
CA LEU A 16 -17.42 2.46 5.77
C LEU A 16 -16.65 3.66 5.20
N GLY A 17 -15.33 3.51 5.13
CA GLY A 17 -14.46 4.43 4.41
C GLY A 17 -14.42 4.10 2.93
N ALA A 18 -14.43 5.11 2.08
CA ALA A 18 -14.36 4.96 0.63
C ALA A 18 -13.47 6.03 0.02
N VAL A 19 -12.69 5.65 -1.00
CA VAL A 19 -11.96 6.61 -1.84
C VAL A 19 -12.52 6.63 -3.25
N SER A 20 -12.71 7.83 -3.79
CA SER A 20 -13.28 8.06 -5.11
C SER A 20 -12.23 8.56 -6.11
N LEU A 21 -12.55 8.42 -7.38
CA LEU A 21 -11.68 8.82 -8.49
C LEU A 21 -11.37 10.32 -8.57
N ASP A 22 -12.24 11.16 -8.05
CA ASP A 22 -12.07 12.62 -8.00
C ASP A 22 -11.23 13.08 -6.81
N GLY A 23 -10.62 12.13 -6.08
CA GLY A 23 -9.62 12.44 -5.06
C GLY A 23 -10.18 12.67 -3.66
N TYR A 24 -11.42 12.25 -3.41
CA TYR A 24 -12.05 12.38 -2.10
C TYR A 24 -11.97 11.08 -1.32
N PHE A 25 -11.86 11.23 0.00
CA PHE A 25 -12.24 10.22 0.96
C PHE A 25 -13.64 10.54 1.47
N HIS A 26 -14.49 9.52 1.57
CA HIS A 26 -15.83 9.60 2.14
C HIS A 26 -15.94 8.61 3.29
N LEU A 27 -16.57 9.04 4.37
CA LEU A 27 -16.92 8.16 5.49
C LEU A 27 -18.42 8.04 5.56
N TRP A 28 -18.91 6.83 5.76
CA TRP A 28 -20.33 6.52 5.88
C TRP A 28 -20.60 5.75 7.16
N LYS A 29 -21.72 6.04 7.81
CA LYS A 29 -22.27 5.18 8.85
C LYS A 29 -22.95 4.01 8.16
N ALA A 30 -22.49 2.79 8.39
CA ALA A 30 -22.96 1.63 7.64
C ALA A 30 -24.32 1.10 8.15
N ARG A 31 -24.65 1.32 9.43
CA ARG A 31 -25.85 0.75 10.04
C ARG A 31 -27.14 1.44 9.55
N SER A 32 -28.17 0.64 9.31
CA SER A 32 -29.55 1.01 8.96
C SER A 32 -29.73 1.62 7.56
N THR A 33 -29.24 2.84 7.32
CA THR A 33 -29.63 3.61 6.11
C THR A 33 -28.46 4.10 5.27
N LEU A 34 -27.24 3.62 5.54
CA LEU A 34 -25.99 4.06 4.90
C LEU A 34 -25.94 5.58 4.68
N SER A 35 -25.62 6.34 5.73
CA SER A 35 -25.57 7.80 5.66
C SER A 35 -24.15 8.34 5.63
N ARG A 36 -23.90 9.33 4.77
CA ARG A 36 -22.56 9.93 4.65
C ARG A 36 -22.28 10.83 5.85
N LEU A 37 -21.19 10.53 6.56
CA LEU A 37 -20.73 11.31 7.71
C LEU A 37 -19.86 12.48 7.27
N LEU A 38 -18.90 12.26 6.36
CA LEU A 38 -18.01 13.31 5.87
C LEU A 38 -17.50 13.03 4.45
N SER A 39 -16.93 14.08 3.84
CA SER A 39 -16.18 14.01 2.58
C SER A 39 -14.98 14.96 2.67
N ILE A 40 -13.78 14.45 2.49
CA ILE A 40 -12.53 15.22 2.61
C ILE A 40 -11.75 15.05 1.31
N ARG A 41 -11.32 16.16 0.71
CA ARG A 41 -10.40 16.14 -0.42
C ARG A 41 -9.01 15.76 0.05
N LEU A 42 -8.39 14.79 -0.59
CA LEU A 42 -7.05 14.32 -0.21
C LEU A 42 -5.97 15.22 -0.81
N PRO A 43 -4.88 15.53 -0.08
CA PRO A 43 -3.80 16.38 -0.57
C PRO A 43 -3.02 15.71 -1.72
N TYR A 44 -2.85 14.39 -1.66
CA TYR A 44 -2.12 13.59 -2.64
C TYR A 44 -3.05 12.60 -3.33
N CYS A 45 -3.89 13.10 -4.23
CA CYS A 45 -5.00 12.33 -4.80
C CYS A 45 -4.77 11.77 -6.20
N ARG A 46 -3.56 11.91 -6.77
CA ARG A 46 -3.24 11.39 -8.10
C ARG A 46 -3.22 9.86 -8.02
N GLU A 47 -4.17 9.23 -8.71
CA GLU A 47 -4.40 7.78 -8.68
C GLU A 47 -4.57 7.24 -7.25
N ASN A 48 -5.65 7.60 -6.55
CA ASN A 48 -6.01 6.86 -5.32
C ASN A 48 -6.33 5.40 -5.68
N VAL A 49 -5.52 4.47 -5.19
CA VAL A 49 -5.59 3.06 -5.60
C VAL A 49 -6.15 2.17 -4.50
N CYS A 50 -5.68 2.35 -3.26
CA CYS A 50 -5.97 1.43 -2.17
C CYS A 50 -6.30 2.18 -0.88
N LEU A 51 -7.03 1.49 0.01
CA LEU A 51 -7.49 2.01 1.29
C LEU A 51 -7.48 0.86 2.30
N THR A 52 -7.02 1.14 3.51
CA THR A 52 -7.09 0.20 4.65
C THR A 52 -7.39 0.95 5.95
N TYR A 53 -7.82 0.22 6.97
CA TYR A 53 -8.19 0.76 8.28
C TYR A 53 -7.47 0.00 9.40
N CYS A 54 -7.01 0.74 10.41
CA CYS A 54 -6.43 0.20 11.63
C CYS A 54 -7.37 0.44 12.81
N ASP A 55 -7.88 -0.63 13.43
CA ASP A 55 -8.73 -0.53 14.60
C ASP A 55 -7.98 0.07 15.81
N GLU A 56 -6.73 -0.36 16.05
CA GLU A 56 -5.93 0.08 17.20
C GLU A 56 -5.68 1.59 17.19
N LEU A 57 -5.30 2.13 16.03
CA LEU A 57 -5.02 3.56 15.85
C LEU A 57 -6.28 4.36 15.52
N SER A 58 -7.38 3.69 15.20
CA SER A 58 -8.60 4.27 14.61
C SER A 58 -8.29 5.14 13.40
N LEU A 59 -7.44 4.61 12.51
CA LEU A 59 -6.80 5.38 11.44
C LEU A 59 -7.05 4.74 10.07
N TYR A 60 -7.48 5.54 9.10
CA TYR A 60 -7.47 5.14 7.70
C TYR A 60 -6.15 5.52 7.04
N ALA A 61 -5.65 4.64 6.16
CA ALA A 61 -4.53 4.91 5.29
C ALA A 61 -4.96 4.78 3.83
N VAL A 62 -4.75 5.84 3.04
CA VAL A 62 -5.07 5.91 1.61
C VAL A 62 -3.79 5.94 0.80
N GLY A 63 -3.62 4.96 -0.09
CA GLY A 63 -2.49 4.91 -1.02
C GLY A 63 -2.82 5.60 -2.34
N SER A 64 -1.91 6.47 -2.78
CA SER A 64 -1.94 7.12 -4.09
C SER A 64 -0.70 6.78 -4.92
N GLN A 65 -0.57 7.38 -6.11
CA GLN A 65 0.60 7.19 -6.97
C GLN A 65 1.93 7.49 -6.25
N SER A 66 1.96 8.35 -5.24
CA SER A 66 3.23 8.79 -4.63
C SER A 66 3.22 8.87 -3.12
N HIS A 67 2.06 8.78 -2.46
CA HIS A 67 1.95 9.00 -1.03
C HIS A 67 1.00 8.00 -0.36
N VAL A 68 1.15 7.87 0.95
CA VAL A 68 0.10 7.35 1.82
C VAL A 68 -0.41 8.50 2.68
N SER A 69 -1.70 8.82 2.55
CA SER A 69 -2.38 9.82 3.37
C SER A 69 -3.02 9.14 4.56
N PHE A 70 -2.87 9.74 5.74
CA PHE A 70 -3.45 9.25 6.99
C PHE A 70 -4.66 10.09 7.37
N LEU A 71 -5.75 9.43 7.75
CA LEU A 71 -7.00 10.09 8.11
C LEU A 71 -7.51 9.53 9.44
N ASP A 72 -7.48 10.36 10.47
CA ASP A 72 -8.20 10.11 11.72
C ASP A 72 -9.58 10.79 11.61
N PRO A 73 -10.69 10.03 11.52
CA PRO A 73 -12.03 10.60 11.38
C PRO A 73 -12.49 11.35 12.63
N ARG A 74 -11.84 11.16 13.78
CA ARG A 74 -12.12 11.86 15.04
C ARG A 74 -11.49 13.25 15.06
N GLN A 75 -10.45 13.48 14.27
CA GLN A 75 -9.74 14.75 14.23
C GLN A 75 -10.25 15.63 13.08
N ARG A 76 -10.58 16.90 13.39
CA ARG A 76 -10.96 17.88 12.35
C ARG A 76 -9.76 18.30 11.50
N GLN A 77 -8.56 18.33 12.08
CA GLN A 77 -7.31 18.64 11.39
C GLN A 77 -6.43 17.39 11.35
N GLN A 78 -5.96 17.05 10.16
CA GLN A 78 -5.13 15.86 9.94
C GLN A 78 -3.67 16.20 10.28
N ASN A 79 -3.24 15.84 11.48
CA ASN A 79 -1.92 16.18 12.00
C ASN A 79 -0.82 15.16 11.66
N ILE A 80 -1.20 14.03 11.06
CA ILE A 80 -0.26 12.98 10.66
C ILE A 80 0.30 13.31 9.28
N ARG A 81 1.62 13.50 9.21
CA ARG A 81 2.31 13.79 7.95
C ARG A 81 2.11 12.65 6.96
N PRO A 82 1.69 12.92 5.72
CA PRO A 82 1.61 11.91 4.69
C PRO A 82 2.99 11.27 4.45
N LEU A 83 2.99 9.95 4.29
CA LEU A 83 4.19 9.21 3.92
C LEU A 83 4.46 9.43 2.44
N CYS A 84 5.73 9.68 2.11
CA CYS A 84 6.18 9.83 0.73
C CYS A 84 6.85 8.54 0.24
N SER A 85 6.31 7.93 -0.83
CA SER A 85 6.81 6.68 -1.40
C SER A 85 7.88 6.93 -2.49
N ARG A 86 8.78 7.90 -2.29
CA ARG A 86 9.67 8.46 -3.34
C ARG A 86 10.86 7.59 -3.79
N GLU A 87 10.75 6.26 -3.70
CA GLU A 87 11.62 5.39 -4.50
C GLU A 87 10.96 5.14 -5.86
N GLY A 88 11.61 5.60 -6.93
CA GLY A 88 11.40 5.16 -8.32
C GLY A 88 9.95 4.83 -8.73
N GLY A 89 9.11 5.85 -8.95
CA GLY A 89 8.09 5.86 -10.01
C GLY A 89 6.97 4.81 -10.01
N THR A 90 6.75 4.03 -8.95
CA THR A 90 5.88 2.84 -9.01
C THR A 90 4.88 2.81 -7.87
N GLY A 91 3.91 3.70 -7.94
CA GLY A 91 3.06 4.11 -6.82
C GLY A 91 2.44 3.04 -5.92
N VAL A 92 1.81 3.49 -4.84
CA VAL A 92 1.20 2.60 -3.86
C VAL A 92 0.08 1.80 -4.52
N ARG A 93 0.09 0.48 -4.35
CA ARG A 93 -0.88 -0.46 -4.95
C ARG A 93 -1.64 -1.27 -3.91
N SER A 94 -1.05 -1.52 -2.76
CA SER A 94 -1.72 -2.14 -1.62
C SER A 94 -1.17 -1.61 -0.30
N LEU A 95 -2.01 -1.67 0.73
CA LEU A 95 -1.68 -1.26 2.10
C LEU A 95 -2.26 -2.26 3.09
N SER A 96 -1.51 -2.52 4.16
CA SER A 96 -1.99 -3.28 5.32
C SER A 96 -1.36 -2.73 6.59
N PHE A 97 -2.03 -2.92 7.72
CA PHE A 97 -1.54 -2.55 9.03
C PHE A 97 -1.11 -3.81 9.80
N TYR A 98 0.02 -3.70 10.48
CA TYR A 98 0.43 -4.58 11.57
C TYR A 98 0.73 -3.73 12.80
N GLN A 99 -0.22 -3.64 13.74
CA GLN A 99 -0.15 -2.71 14.88
C GLN A 99 0.16 -1.27 14.43
N HIS A 100 1.39 -0.82 14.67
CA HIS A 100 1.91 0.50 14.31
C HIS A 100 2.77 0.51 13.04
N ILE A 101 2.94 -0.64 12.38
CA ILE A 101 3.64 -0.79 11.12
C ILE A 101 2.61 -0.78 9.99
N ILE A 102 2.90 -0.01 8.94
CA ILE A 102 2.20 -0.10 7.67
C ILE A 102 3.10 -0.81 6.67
N THR A 103 2.57 -1.82 6.01
CA THR A 103 3.20 -2.35 4.81
C THR A 103 2.63 -1.72 3.56
N VAL A 104 3.55 -1.35 2.67
CA VAL A 104 3.27 -0.62 1.43
C VAL A 104 3.70 -1.50 0.25
N GLY A 105 2.73 -2.02 -0.49
CA GLY A 105 2.98 -2.72 -1.75
C GLY A 105 3.11 -1.73 -2.89
N THR A 106 4.21 -1.82 -3.64
CA THR A 106 4.52 -0.91 -4.74
C THR A 106 4.15 -1.48 -6.10
N GLY A 107 4.14 -0.64 -7.12
CA GLY A 107 4.03 -1.03 -8.52
C GLY A 107 5.27 -1.73 -9.10
N HIS A 108 6.36 -1.88 -8.33
CA HIS A 108 7.63 -2.46 -8.79
C HIS A 108 8.06 -3.69 -7.96
N GLY A 109 7.10 -4.46 -7.46
CA GLY A 109 7.39 -5.73 -6.81
C GLY A 109 8.10 -5.62 -5.48
N SER A 110 8.02 -4.47 -4.80
CA SER A 110 8.61 -4.30 -3.47
C SER A 110 7.55 -4.05 -2.43
N LEU A 111 7.68 -4.72 -1.29
CA LEU A 111 6.91 -4.44 -0.09
C LEU A 111 7.81 -3.70 0.91
N LEU A 112 7.41 -2.49 1.28
CA LEU A 112 8.13 -1.63 2.23
C LEU A 112 7.43 -1.62 3.59
N PHE A 113 8.19 -1.38 4.66
CA PHE A 113 7.67 -1.32 6.03
C PHE A 113 7.86 0.06 6.62
N TYR A 114 6.79 0.67 7.13
CA TYR A 114 6.82 2.00 7.72
C TYR A 114 6.31 1.97 9.16
N ASP A 115 7.11 2.48 10.09
CA ASP A 115 6.70 2.66 11.48
C ASP A 115 6.07 4.05 11.65
N ILE A 116 4.78 4.07 11.98
CA ILE A 116 4.01 5.30 12.17
C ILE A 116 4.46 6.08 13.40
N ARG A 117 4.89 5.39 14.46
CA ARG A 117 5.33 6.03 15.71
C ARG A 117 6.67 6.73 15.49
N ALA A 118 7.58 6.07 14.79
CA ALA A 118 8.88 6.63 14.44
C ALA A 118 8.83 7.55 13.20
N GLN A 119 7.70 7.58 12.49
CA GLN A 119 7.49 8.29 11.23
C GLN A 119 8.56 8.02 10.15
N LYS A 120 9.09 6.80 10.10
CA LYS A 120 10.14 6.41 9.14
C LYS A 120 9.96 4.99 8.62
N PHE A 121 10.55 4.73 7.46
CA PHE A 121 10.68 3.37 6.98
C PHE A 121 11.62 2.57 7.90
N LEU A 122 11.34 1.28 8.06
CA LEU A 122 12.30 0.36 8.64
C LEU A 122 13.51 0.28 7.73
N GLU A 123 14.68 0.10 8.32
CA GLU A 123 15.96 0.07 7.60
C GLU A 123 16.63 -1.30 7.76
N GLU A 124 17.35 -1.72 6.73
CA GLU A 124 18.20 -2.90 6.79
C GLU A 124 19.35 -2.66 7.78
N ARG A 125 19.68 -3.66 8.58
CA ARG A 125 20.89 -3.63 9.40
C ARG A 125 22.10 -3.64 8.48
N ALA A 126 23.08 -2.78 8.72
CA ALA A 126 24.36 -2.90 8.03
C ALA A 126 24.95 -4.30 8.30
N SER A 127 25.55 -4.92 7.29
CA SER A 127 26.30 -6.16 7.49
C SER A 127 27.38 -5.89 8.54
N ALA A 128 27.28 -6.53 9.70
CA ALA A 128 28.29 -6.43 10.72
C ALA A 128 29.60 -7.03 10.17
N SER A 129 30.64 -6.21 10.04
CA SER A 129 31.98 -6.76 10.20
C SER A 129 32.11 -7.22 11.66
N PRO A 130 32.91 -8.26 11.96
CA PRO A 130 33.07 -8.77 13.32
C PRO A 130 33.43 -7.69 14.37
N ASP A 131 34.03 -6.58 13.92
CA ASP A 131 34.64 -5.54 14.76
C ASP A 131 33.83 -4.23 14.85
N SER A 132 32.60 -4.16 14.32
CA SER A 132 31.79 -2.94 14.41
C SER A 132 30.36 -3.21 14.89
N SER A 133 29.84 -2.29 15.71
CA SER A 133 28.43 -2.28 16.05
C SER A 133 27.63 -2.04 14.76
N PRO A 134 26.66 -2.92 14.41
CA PRO A 134 25.92 -2.75 13.17
C PRO A 134 25.05 -1.48 13.25
N GLY A 135 25.52 -0.43 12.58
CA GLY A 135 24.75 0.80 12.36
C GLY A 135 23.62 0.60 11.34
N PRO A 136 22.72 1.59 11.22
CA PRO A 136 21.73 1.60 10.14
C PRO A 136 22.43 1.69 8.78
N SER A 137 22.01 0.85 7.81
CA SER A 137 22.57 0.91 6.45
C SER A 137 22.07 2.12 5.64
N GLY A 138 21.04 2.81 6.14
CA GLY A 138 20.29 3.84 5.41
C GLY A 138 19.43 3.29 4.27
N LYS A 139 19.50 1.97 3.99
CA LYS A 139 18.64 1.30 3.00
C LYS A 139 17.34 0.89 3.66
N LYS A 140 16.21 1.15 3.00
CA LYS A 140 14.91 0.71 3.49
C LYS A 140 14.82 -0.80 3.45
N LEU A 141 14.33 -1.38 4.54
CA LEU A 141 13.95 -2.77 4.59
C LEU A 141 12.81 -3.01 3.58
N LYS A 142 13.03 -3.96 2.67
CA LYS A 142 12.04 -4.35 1.66
C LYS A 142 12.01 -5.85 1.44
N LEU A 143 10.83 -6.37 1.11
CA LEU A 143 10.68 -7.70 0.52
C LEU A 143 10.48 -7.53 -0.98
N THR A 144 11.30 -8.21 -1.79
CA THR A 144 11.18 -8.18 -3.24
C THR A 144 10.47 -9.44 -3.72
N CYS A 145 9.48 -9.24 -4.58
CA CYS A 145 8.69 -10.31 -5.17
C CYS A 145 9.48 -11.00 -6.28
N GLY A 146 9.19 -12.28 -6.48
CA GLY A 146 9.74 -13.04 -7.59
C GLY A 146 9.13 -12.64 -8.94
N ARG A 147 9.60 -13.34 -9.98
CA ARG A 147 9.20 -13.11 -11.39
C ARG A 147 7.71 -13.36 -11.67
N GLY A 148 7.08 -14.28 -10.95
CA GLY A 148 5.70 -14.69 -11.26
C GLY A 148 5.59 -15.31 -12.67
N TRP A 149 4.40 -15.24 -13.24
CA TRP A 149 4.10 -15.64 -14.61
C TRP A 149 3.67 -14.41 -15.42
N LEU A 150 4.15 -14.30 -16.66
CA LEU A 150 3.82 -13.22 -17.60
C LEU A 150 3.54 -13.83 -18.98
N ASN A 151 2.47 -13.38 -19.63
CA ASN A 151 2.17 -13.75 -21.00
C ASN A 151 3.08 -12.98 -21.97
N HIS A 152 3.81 -13.72 -22.80
CA HIS A 152 4.70 -13.16 -23.81
C HIS A 152 4.00 -13.11 -25.18
N ASP A 153 2.85 -12.44 -25.24
CA ASP A 153 2.10 -12.22 -26.49
C ASP A 153 2.76 -11.15 -27.38
N ASP A 154 2.18 -10.93 -28.56
CA ASP A 154 2.67 -9.93 -29.52
C ASP A 154 2.79 -8.53 -28.91
N LEU A 155 1.92 -8.15 -27.96
CA LEU A 155 2.02 -6.86 -27.30
C LEU A 155 3.25 -6.81 -26.38
N TRP A 156 3.53 -7.89 -25.64
CA TRP A 156 4.78 -7.97 -24.89
C TRP A 156 6.01 -7.95 -25.79
N VAL A 157 6.04 -8.78 -26.84
CA VAL A 157 7.21 -8.88 -27.74
C VAL A 157 7.50 -7.54 -28.41
N ASN A 158 6.48 -6.87 -28.93
CA ASN A 158 6.64 -5.63 -29.71
C ASN A 158 7.01 -4.40 -28.85
N TYR A 159 6.56 -4.33 -27.60
CA TYR A 159 6.73 -3.12 -26.76
C TYR A 159 7.63 -3.33 -25.53
N PHE A 160 7.81 -4.55 -25.07
CA PHE A 160 8.48 -4.88 -23.80
C PHE A 160 9.53 -5.99 -23.91
N GLY A 161 9.75 -6.58 -25.09
CA GLY A 161 10.65 -7.72 -25.31
C GLY A 161 12.12 -7.46 -24.98
N GLY A 162 12.55 -6.19 -24.89
CA GLY A 162 13.90 -5.80 -24.46
C GLY A 162 14.09 -5.70 -22.94
N ILE A 163 13.04 -5.89 -22.14
CA ILE A 163 13.10 -5.79 -20.67
C ILE A 163 13.48 -7.16 -20.09
N GLY A 164 14.64 -7.24 -19.42
CA GLY A 164 15.15 -8.49 -18.86
C GLY A 164 14.26 -9.09 -17.76
N GLU A 165 13.87 -8.30 -16.77
CA GLU A 165 12.91 -8.72 -15.74
C GLU A 165 11.78 -7.70 -15.62
N PHE A 166 10.55 -8.17 -15.80
CA PHE A 166 9.35 -7.35 -15.70
C PHE A 166 8.80 -7.41 -14.26
N PRO A 167 8.67 -6.29 -13.55
CA PRO A 167 8.25 -6.32 -12.15
C PRO A 167 6.74 -6.56 -12.00
N ASN A 168 6.36 -7.29 -10.95
CA ASN A 168 4.97 -7.46 -10.56
C ASN A 168 4.53 -6.33 -9.62
N ALA A 169 3.48 -5.60 -9.98
CA ALA A 169 2.82 -4.68 -9.06
C ALA A 169 2.06 -5.45 -7.97
N LEU A 170 2.13 -4.97 -6.73
CA LEU A 170 1.55 -5.66 -5.58
C LEU A 170 0.14 -5.16 -5.31
N TYR A 171 -0.85 -5.81 -5.93
CA TYR A 171 -2.26 -5.42 -5.86
C TYR A 171 -2.92 -5.77 -4.52
N THR A 172 -2.41 -6.76 -3.81
CA THR A 172 -2.91 -7.10 -2.48
C THR A 172 -1.82 -7.72 -1.61
N HIS A 173 -1.93 -7.51 -0.31
CA HIS A 173 -1.19 -8.26 0.70
C HIS A 173 -1.95 -8.30 2.01
N CYS A 174 -1.77 -9.38 2.78
CA CYS A 174 -2.39 -9.54 4.08
C CYS A 174 -1.54 -10.41 5.00
N TYR A 175 -1.66 -10.16 6.30
CA TYR A 175 -1.00 -10.92 7.34
C TYR A 175 -1.86 -12.09 7.81
N ASN A 176 -1.21 -13.25 8.05
CA ASN A 176 -1.72 -14.29 8.93
C ASN A 176 -1.16 -14.06 10.34
N TRP A 177 -1.96 -13.43 11.18
CA TRP A 177 -1.54 -12.76 12.40
C TRP A 177 -0.88 -13.65 13.48
N PRO A 178 -1.32 -14.89 13.75
CA PRO A 178 -0.63 -15.71 14.75
C PRO A 178 0.76 -16.15 14.30
N GLU A 179 0.98 -16.25 13.00
CA GLU A 179 2.19 -16.86 12.43
C GLU A 179 3.14 -15.83 11.82
N MET A 180 2.78 -14.54 11.84
CA MET A 180 3.50 -13.46 11.17
C MET A 180 3.81 -13.72 9.69
N LYS A 181 3.04 -14.62 9.07
CA LYS A 181 3.17 -14.91 7.64
C LYS A 181 2.50 -13.82 6.84
N LEU A 182 3.08 -13.51 5.69
CA LEU A 182 2.63 -12.44 4.85
C LEU A 182 2.35 -12.97 3.45
N PHE A 183 1.10 -12.92 3.03
CA PHE A 183 0.71 -13.22 1.67
C PHE A 183 0.77 -11.94 0.84
N VAL A 184 1.30 -12.02 -0.38
CA VAL A 184 1.26 -10.95 -1.37
C VAL A 184 0.88 -11.53 -2.72
N ALA A 185 0.03 -10.82 -3.45
CA ALA A 185 -0.28 -11.16 -4.84
C ALA A 185 -0.36 -9.92 -5.73
N GLY A 186 -0.17 -10.15 -7.03
CA GLY A 186 0.08 -9.09 -7.98
C GLY A 186 0.13 -9.56 -9.43
N GLY A 187 0.63 -8.68 -10.30
CA GLY A 187 0.79 -8.94 -11.73
C GLY A 187 1.37 -7.72 -12.46
N PRO A 188 1.46 -7.74 -13.80
CA PRO A 188 2.01 -6.64 -14.57
C PRO A 188 1.15 -5.37 -14.43
N LEU A 189 1.80 -4.21 -14.30
CA LEU A 189 1.13 -2.91 -14.14
C LEU A 189 0.56 -2.32 -15.44
N PRO A 190 1.26 -2.38 -16.59
CA PRO A 190 0.74 -1.83 -17.83
C PRO A 190 -0.54 -2.52 -18.30
N SER A 191 -1.49 -1.70 -18.77
CA SER A 191 -2.73 -2.19 -19.35
C SER A 191 -2.44 -3.04 -20.59
N GLY A 192 -3.15 -4.16 -20.71
CA GLY A 192 -3.02 -5.09 -21.85
C GLY A 192 -2.04 -6.24 -21.62
N LEU A 193 -1.17 -6.15 -20.60
CA LEU A 193 -0.34 -7.28 -20.18
C LEU A 193 -1.14 -8.22 -19.27
N HIS A 194 -0.88 -9.52 -19.43
CA HIS A 194 -1.51 -10.58 -18.65
C HIS A 194 -0.45 -11.34 -17.87
N GLY A 195 -0.65 -11.51 -16.57
CA GLY A 195 0.32 -12.17 -15.71
C GLY A 195 -0.14 -12.20 -14.26
N ASN A 196 0.55 -12.97 -13.44
CA ASN A 196 0.24 -13.11 -12.03
C ASN A 196 1.48 -13.43 -11.19
N TYR A 197 1.43 -12.98 -9.95
CA TYR A 197 2.37 -13.34 -8.89
C TYR A 197 1.59 -13.64 -7.62
N ALA A 198 2.02 -14.66 -6.89
CA ALA A 198 1.58 -14.94 -5.53
C ALA A 198 2.78 -15.46 -4.73
N GLY A 199 2.96 -14.97 -3.52
CA GLY A 199 4.05 -15.38 -2.64
C GLY A 199 3.64 -15.33 -1.18
N LEU A 200 4.30 -16.17 -0.38
CA LEU A 200 4.16 -16.22 1.07
C LEU A 200 5.54 -16.03 1.69
N TRP A 201 5.68 -15.06 2.58
CA TRP A 201 6.84 -14.96 3.46
C TRP A 201 6.49 -15.55 4.83
N SER A 202 7.44 -16.28 5.41
CA SER A 202 7.33 -17.00 6.67
C SER A 202 8.57 -16.79 7.52
#